data_AF-A0A1E5JQ80-F1
#
_entry.id   AF-A0A1E5JQ80-F1
#
_cell.length_a   1.000
_cell.length_b   1.000
_cell.length_c   1.000
_cell.angle_alpha   90.00
_cell.angle_beta   90.00
_cell.angle_gamma   90.00
#
_symmetry.space_group_name_H-M   'P 1'
#
loop_
_entity.id
_entity.type
_entity.pdbx_description
1 polymer ?
#
loop_
_entity_poly.entity_id
_entity_poly.type
_entity_poly.pdbx_seq_one_letter_code
_entity_poly.pdbx_strand_id
1 'polypeptide(L)'
;MNNANQELQILIEKLDAIVDEIKQVLVSTRFVSSIKKEDQFFLSKKTDLDAKTRILVKIDKYKKLRADAHYPHNSELEVTSLMDIFTITEILIKKLSEGKSSSEYVDNGFFNSFSDITHKIESLIA
;
A
#
# COMPACT_ATOMS: atom_id res chain seq x y z
N MET A 1 -17.45 25.44 9.81
CA MET A 1 -16.34 24.49 9.56
C MET A 1 -15.13 25.31 9.16
N ASN A 2 -13.96 25.01 9.72
CA ASN A 2 -12.71 25.71 9.42
C ASN A 2 -12.23 25.32 8.01
N ASN A 3 -11.87 26.27 7.14
CA ASN A 3 -11.46 26.00 5.75
C ASN A 3 -10.32 24.98 5.66
N ALA A 4 -9.37 25.03 6.59
CA ALA A 4 -8.27 24.07 6.70
C ALA A 4 -8.74 22.61 6.90
N ASN A 5 -9.86 22.41 7.61
CA ASN A 5 -10.41 21.06 7.80
C ASN A 5 -11.12 20.54 6.54
N GLN A 6 -11.65 21.44 5.70
CA GLN A 6 -12.23 21.05 4.41
C GLN A 6 -11.16 20.67 3.40
N GLU A 7 -10.09 21.46 3.30
CA GLU A 7 -8.94 21.17 2.43
C GLU A 7 -8.28 19.83 2.80
N LEU A 8 -8.11 19.57 4.10
CA LEU A 8 -7.59 18.30 4.59
C LEU A 8 -8.48 17.11 4.21
N GLN A 9 -9.80 17.26 4.32
CA GLN A 9 -10.74 16.19 3.97
C GLN A 9 -10.77 15.91 2.45
N ILE A 10 -10.67 16.96 1.62
CA ILE A 10 -10.51 16.80 0.17
C ILE A 10 -9.22 16.04 -0.17
N LEU A 11 -8.11 16.34 0.53
CA LEU A 11 -6.85 15.63 0.33
C LEU A 11 -6.98 14.16 0.76
N ILE A 12 -7.61 13.88 1.89
CA ILE A 12 -7.85 12.51 2.38
C ILE A 12 -8.70 11.72 1.39
N GLU A 13 -9.72 12.32 0.78
CA GLU A 13 -10.52 11.67 -0.28
C GLU A 13 -9.71 11.31 -1.52
N LYS A 14 -8.80 12.19 -1.95
CA LYS A 14 -7.91 11.89 -3.08
C LYS A 14 -6.93 10.77 -2.74
N LEU A 15 -6.39 10.75 -1.52
CA LEU A 15 -5.51 9.69 -1.04
C LEU A 15 -6.25 8.35 -0.88
N ASP A 16 -7.54 8.37 -0.54
CA ASP A 16 -8.38 7.17 -0.41
C ASP A 16 -8.51 6.40 -1.72
N ALA A 17 -8.60 7.11 -2.85
CA ALA A 17 -8.58 6.52 -4.19
C ALA A 17 -7.22 5.87 -4.50
N ILE A 18 -6.12 6.51 -4.09
CA ILE A 18 -4.76 5.96 -4.25
C ILE A 18 -4.59 4.68 -3.41
N VAL A 19 -5.17 4.63 -2.20
CA VAL A 19 -5.18 3.42 -1.38
C VAL A 19 -5.87 2.25 -2.09
N ASP A 20 -6.95 2.50 -2.82
CA ASP A 20 -7.62 1.47 -3.61
C ASP A 20 -6.75 0.98 -4.79
N GLU A 21 -6.03 1.89 -5.45
CA GLU A 21 -5.06 1.52 -6.49
C GLU A 21 -3.94 0.65 -5.93
N ILE A 22 -3.37 1.01 -4.77
CA ILE A 22 -2.36 0.18 -4.07
C ILE A 22 -2.94 -1.21 -3.79
N LYS A 23 -4.16 -1.29 -3.24
CA LYS A 23 -4.83 -2.58 -2.96
C LYS A 23 -4.96 -3.40 -4.24
N GLN A 24 -5.36 -2.78 -5.35
CA GLN A 24 -5.53 -3.45 -6.63
C GLN A 24 -4.20 -3.99 -7.16
N VAL A 25 -3.12 -3.21 -7.13
CA VAL A 25 -1.78 -3.64 -7.58
C VAL A 25 -1.25 -4.78 -6.71
N LEU A 26 -1.47 -4.70 -5.40
CA LEU A 26 -1.11 -5.80 -4.49
C LEU A 26 -1.92 -7.05 -4.82
N VAL A 27 -3.23 -6.98 -5.03
CA VAL A 27 -4.02 -8.18 -5.34
C VAL A 27 -3.71 -8.74 -6.72
N SER A 28 -3.46 -7.90 -7.72
CA SER A 28 -3.22 -8.31 -9.12
C SER A 28 -1.87 -8.96 -9.33
N THR A 29 -0.87 -8.63 -8.51
CA THR A 29 0.42 -9.31 -8.58
C THR A 29 0.31 -10.74 -8.08
N ARG A 30 0.49 -11.68 -9.00
CA ARG A 30 0.64 -13.11 -8.66
C ARG A 30 1.73 -13.26 -7.60
N PHE A 31 1.47 -14.13 -6.62
CA PHE A 31 2.50 -14.54 -5.69
C PHE A 31 3.65 -15.13 -6.51
N VAL A 32 4.78 -14.43 -6.50
CA VAL A 32 6.05 -14.94 -7.00
C VAL A 32 6.44 -16.09 -6.08
N SER A 33 5.91 -17.27 -6.36
CA SER A 33 6.32 -18.48 -5.67
C SER A 33 7.72 -18.77 -6.21
N SER A 34 8.75 -18.42 -5.45
CA SER A 34 10.09 -18.98 -5.66
C SER A 34 10.07 -20.47 -5.34
N ILE A 35 9.37 -21.26 -6.15
CA ILE A 35 9.44 -22.71 -6.16
C ILE A 35 10.69 -23.06 -6.96
N LYS A 36 11.84 -22.90 -6.30
CA LYS A 36 12.83 -23.96 -6.39
C LYS A 36 12.39 -25.01 -5.39
N LYS A 37 11.93 -26.16 -5.91
CA LYS A 37 11.88 -27.41 -5.17
C LYS A 37 13.26 -27.61 -4.56
N GLU A 38 13.38 -27.50 -3.25
CA GLU A 38 14.24 -28.35 -2.42
C GLU A 38 14.06 -27.95 -0.97
N ASP A 39 13.59 -28.96 -0.23
CA ASP A 39 13.73 -29.23 1.18
C ASP A 39 13.10 -28.31 2.24
N GLN A 40 12.15 -28.96 2.93
CA GLN A 40 11.99 -29.05 4.38
C GLN A 40 12.62 -27.93 5.24
N PHE A 41 11.85 -27.49 6.25
CA PHE A 41 12.13 -26.44 7.25
C PHE A 41 11.74 -25.00 6.83
N PHE A 42 10.44 -24.76 6.59
CA PHE A 42 9.90 -23.42 6.29
C PHE A 42 9.76 -22.53 7.54
N LEU A 43 10.88 -22.04 8.09
CA LEU A 43 10.90 -20.88 8.98
C LEU A 43 11.61 -19.64 8.39
N SER A 44 12.09 -19.69 7.14
CA SER A 44 12.93 -18.62 6.57
C SER A 44 12.38 -17.92 5.31
N LYS A 45 11.12 -18.14 4.91
CA LYS A 45 10.53 -17.56 3.66
C LYS A 45 9.33 -16.63 3.85
N LYS A 46 9.08 -16.12 5.07
CA LYS A 46 7.82 -15.41 5.42
C LYS A 46 7.84 -13.89 5.28
N THR A 47 8.98 -13.22 5.10
CA THR A 47 9.05 -11.75 5.28
C THR A 47 8.35 -10.93 4.20
N ASP A 48 8.39 -11.35 2.93
CA ASP A 48 7.77 -10.58 1.84
C ASP A 48 6.27 -10.87 1.70
N LEU A 49 5.87 -12.12 1.97
CA LEU A 49 4.47 -12.53 2.07
C LEU A 49 3.74 -11.80 3.21
N ASP A 50 4.47 -11.58 4.31
CA ASP A 50 4.01 -10.88 5.50
C ASP A 50 3.86 -9.38 5.25
N ALA A 51 4.76 -8.72 4.51
CA ALA A 51 4.63 -7.30 4.18
C ALA A 51 3.40 -6.99 3.31
N LYS A 52 3.18 -7.73 2.22
CA LYS A 52 1.98 -7.58 1.36
C LYS A 52 0.69 -7.79 2.15
N THR A 53 0.63 -8.84 2.96
CA THR A 53 -0.53 -9.14 3.81
C THR A 53 -0.76 -8.05 4.86
N ARG A 54 0.32 -7.53 5.49
CA ARG A 54 0.24 -6.43 6.45
C ARG A 54 -0.30 -5.15 5.82
N ILE A 55 0.12 -4.81 4.59
CA ILE A 55 -0.40 -3.64 3.88
C ILE A 55 -1.91 -3.80 3.64
N LEU A 56 -2.36 -4.95 3.13
CA LEU A 56 -3.78 -5.21 2.91
C LEU A 56 -4.61 -5.09 4.20
N VAL A 57 -4.11 -5.62 5.32
CA VAL A 57 -4.78 -5.48 6.64
C VAL A 57 -4.86 -4.02 7.08
N LYS A 58 -3.81 -3.22 6.85
CA LYS A 58 -3.79 -1.79 7.16
C LYS A 58 -4.79 -1.02 6.30
N ILE A 59 -4.88 -1.33 5.01
CA ILE A 59 -5.87 -0.76 4.08
C ILE A 59 -7.29 -1.06 4.57
N ASP A 60 -7.60 -2.31 4.92
CA ASP A 60 -8.94 -2.67 5.39
C ASP A 60 -9.31 -1.97 6.70
N LYS A 61 -8.34 -1.77 7.61
CA LYS A 61 -8.55 -0.99 8.84
C LYS A 61 -8.85 0.48 8.54
N TYR A 62 -8.10 1.10 7.62
CA TYR A 62 -8.34 2.47 7.19
C TYR A 62 -9.71 2.64 6.51
N LYS A 63 -10.09 1.72 5.62
CA LYS A 63 -11.41 1.76 4.97
C LYS A 63 -12.57 1.61 5.96
N LYS A 64 -12.40 0.77 6.99
CA LYS A 64 -13.37 0.69 8.10
C LYS A 64 -13.47 1.98 8.89
N LEU A 65 -12.33 2.63 9.17
CA LEU A 65 -12.29 3.93 9.84
C LEU A 65 -13.08 4.99 9.05
N ARG A 66 -12.95 5.04 7.72
CA ARG A 66 -13.70 5.99 6.88
C ARG A 66 -15.18 5.67 6.72
N ALA A 67 -15.54 4.39 6.75
CA ALA A 67 -16.93 3.96 6.60
C ALA A 67 -17.77 4.17 7.87
N ASP A 68 -17.13 4.37 9.03
CA ASP A 68 -17.81 4.53 10.31
C ASP A 68 -18.45 5.93 10.42
N ALA A 69 -19.65 6.06 9.84
CA ALA A 69 -20.43 7.30 9.76
C ALA A 69 -20.89 7.85 11.13
N HIS A 70 -20.62 7.15 12.23
CA HIS A 70 -21.01 7.54 13.58
C HIS A 70 -19.97 8.38 14.32
N TYR A 71 -18.74 8.47 13.81
CA TYR A 71 -17.70 9.32 14.40
C TYR A 71 -17.44 10.55 13.53
N PRO A 72 -17.23 11.75 14.13
CA PRO A 72 -16.71 12.87 13.36
C PRO A 72 -15.36 12.44 12.76
N HIS A 73 -15.18 12.66 11.45
CA HIS A 73 -13.95 12.30 10.73
C HIS A 73 -12.73 12.67 11.56
N ASN A 74 -12.06 11.66 12.09
CA ASN A 74 -10.86 11.85 12.88
C ASN A 74 -9.69 11.97 11.91
N SER A 75 -9.53 13.17 11.35
CA SER A 75 -8.52 13.47 10.34
C SER A 75 -7.11 13.07 10.79
N GLU A 76 -6.82 13.13 12.09
CA GLU A 76 -5.52 12.71 12.65
C GLU A 76 -5.31 11.19 12.53
N LEU A 77 -6.32 10.39 12.90
CA LEU A 77 -6.27 8.93 12.75
C LEU A 77 -6.27 8.50 11.28
N GLU A 78 -7.02 9.20 10.42
CA GLU A 78 -7.04 8.96 8.97
C GLU A 78 -5.65 9.21 8.37
N VAL A 79 -5.04 10.36 8.66
CA VAL A 79 -3.68 10.71 8.21
C VAL A 79 -2.64 9.72 8.74
N THR A 80 -2.71 9.34 10.01
CA THR A 80 -1.79 8.36 10.60
C THR A 80 -1.89 7.00 9.92
N SER A 81 -3.13 6.57 9.63
CA SER A 81 -3.37 5.30 8.93
C SER A 81 -2.86 5.33 7.49
N LEU A 82 -3.04 6.45 6.79
CA LEU A 82 -2.51 6.66 5.44
C LEU A 82 -0.98 6.63 5.43
N MET A 83 -0.32 7.34 6.35
CA MET A 83 1.13 7.35 6.49
C MET A 83 1.70 5.96 6.74
N ASP A 84 1.05 5.16 7.59
CA ASP A 84 1.40 3.76 7.83
C ASP A 84 1.33 2.93 6.54
N ILE A 85 0.25 3.07 5.76
CA ILE A 85 0.06 2.34 4.50
C ILE A 85 1.17 2.70 3.51
N PHE A 86 1.41 4.00 3.29
CA PHE A 86 2.42 4.45 2.33
C PHE A 86 3.83 4.05 2.74
N THR A 87 4.19 4.19 4.02
CA THR A 87 5.53 3.82 4.53
C THR A 87 5.81 2.33 4.35
N ILE A 88 4.87 1.46 4.71
CA ILE A 88 5.08 0.00 4.58
C ILE A 88 5.11 -0.40 3.10
N THR A 89 4.33 0.28 2.25
CA THR A 89 4.33 0.06 0.80
C THR A 89 5.66 0.47 0.17
N GLU A 90 6.21 1.63 0.55
CA GLU A 90 7.53 2.09 0.10
C GLU A 90 8.64 1.09 0.50
N ILE A 91 8.62 0.62 1.76
CA ILE A 91 9.59 -0.38 2.25
C ILE A 91 9.50 -1.67 1.42
N LEU A 92 8.29 -2.14 1.08
CA LEU A 92 8.11 -3.32 0.25
C LEU A 92 8.71 -3.11 -1.14
N ILE A 93 8.42 -1.98 -1.79
CA ILE A 93 8.94 -1.67 -3.13
C ILE A 93 10.47 -1.64 -3.12
N LYS A 94 11.09 -0.97 -2.13
CA LYS A 94 12.56 -0.92 -1.98
C LYS A 94 13.15 -2.32 -1.88
N LYS A 95 12.61 -3.17 -0.99
CA LYS A 95 13.06 -4.56 -0.84
C LYS A 95 12.94 -5.38 -2.11
N LEU A 96 11.84 -5.21 -2.86
CA LEU A 96 11.64 -5.91 -4.13
C LEU A 96 12.61 -5.42 -5.22
N SER A 97 12.92 -4.11 -5.25
CA SER A 97 13.88 -3.54 -6.20
C SER A 97 15.32 -3.96 -5.93
N GLU A 98 15.69 -4.17 -4.66
CA GLU A 98 17.02 -4.62 -4.24
C GLU A 98 17.19 -6.15 -4.34
N GLY A 99 16.09 -6.90 -4.48
CA GLY A 99 16.08 -8.36 -4.51
C GLY A 99 16.44 -8.97 -5.87
N LYS A 100 17.03 -10.18 -5.86
CA LYS A 100 17.36 -10.97 -7.07
C LYS A 100 16.14 -11.40 -7.91
N SER A 101 14.94 -11.29 -7.37
CA SER A 101 13.67 -11.66 -8.00
C SER A 101 12.94 -10.47 -8.64
N SER A 102 13.60 -9.31 -8.76
CA SER A 102 13.02 -8.10 -9.35
C SER A 102 12.47 -8.30 -10.77
N SER A 103 13.10 -9.14 -11.60
CA SER A 103 12.67 -9.41 -12.98
C SER A 103 11.23 -9.94 -13.04
N GLU A 104 10.82 -10.81 -12.13
CA GLU A 104 9.47 -11.39 -12.12
C GLU A 104 8.41 -10.35 -11.73
N TYR A 105 8.77 -9.35 -10.91
CA TYR A 105 7.88 -8.24 -10.59
C TYR A 105 7.83 -7.19 -11.73
N VAL A 106 8.95 -6.98 -12.43
CA VAL A 106 9.02 -6.14 -13.64
C VAL A 106 8.16 -6.71 -14.76
N ASP A 107 8.28 -8.01 -15.03
CA ASP A 107 7.53 -8.68 -16.11
C ASP A 107 6.02 -8.65 -15.88
N ASN A 108 5.59 -8.57 -14.61
CA ASN A 108 4.18 -8.45 -14.23
C ASN A 108 3.70 -6.99 -14.12
N GLY A 109 4.51 -6.01 -14.52
CA GLY A 109 4.15 -4.59 -14.53
C GLY A 109 4.01 -3.93 -13.14
N PHE A 110 4.42 -4.61 -12.07
CA PHE A 110 4.24 -4.15 -10.69
C PHE A 110 4.90 -2.79 -10.44
N PHE A 111 6.15 -2.63 -10.83
CA PHE A 111 6.90 -1.39 -10.60
C PHE A 111 6.38 -0.23 -11.44
N ASN A 112 5.85 -0.49 -12.64
CA ASN A 112 5.23 0.54 -13.48
C ASN A 112 3.97 1.07 -12.79
N SER A 113 3.08 0.18 -12.32
CA SER A 113 1.88 0.60 -11.60
C SER A 113 2.20 1.38 -10.31
N PHE A 114 3.25 1.00 -9.59
CA PHE A 114 3.67 1.76 -8.41
C PHE A 114 4.35 3.09 -8.75
N SER A 115 5.07 3.19 -9.87
CA SER A 115 5.60 4.46 -10.36
C SER A 115 4.47 5.44 -10.68
N ASP A 116 3.40 4.96 -11.32
CA ASP A 116 2.21 5.76 -11.61
C ASP A 116 1.53 6.25 -10.32
N ILE A 117 1.43 5.38 -9.31
CA ILE A 117 0.92 5.73 -7.98
C ILE A 117 1.78 6.82 -7.32
N THR A 118 3.11 6.67 -7.35
CA THR A 118 4.03 7.67 -6.77
C THR A 118 3.84 9.04 -7.42
N HIS A 119 3.76 9.10 -8.76
CA HIS A 119 3.51 10.36 -9.47
C HIS A 119 2.15 10.98 -9.13
N LYS A 120 1.11 10.16 -8.95
CA LYS A 120 -0.19 10.66 -8.47
C LYS A 120 -0.06 11.30 -7.09
N ILE A 121 0.64 10.66 -6.16
CA ILE A 121 0.88 11.23 -4.81
C ILE A 121 1.67 12.55 -4.92
N GLU A 122 2.75 12.59 -5.69
CA GLU A 122 3.55 13.80 -5.90
C GLU A 122 2.70 14.95 -6.44
N SER A 123 1.82 14.69 -7.41
CA SER A 123 0.92 15.70 -7.98
C SER A 123 -0.14 16.24 -7.00
N LEU A 124 -0.41 15.52 -5.91
CA LEU A 124 -1.36 15.95 -4.88
C LEU A 124 -0.73 16.84 -3.80
N ILE A 125 0.59 16.80 -3.66
CA ILE A 125 1.34 17.49 -2.61
C ILE A 125 2.10 18.72 -3.17
N ALA A 126 2.36 18.74 -4.48
CA ALA A 126 2.97 19.86 -5.20
C ALA A 126 2.00 21.05 -5.36
#